data_AF-S3MSC7-F1
#
_entry.id   AF-S3MSC7-F1
#
_cell.length_a   1.000
_cell.length_b   1.000
_cell.length_c   1.000
_cell.angle_alpha   90.00
_cell.angle_beta   90.00
_cell.angle_gamma   90.00
#
_symmetry.space_group_name_H-M   'P 1'
#
loop_
_entity.id
_entity.type
_entity.pdbx_description
1 polymer ?
#
loop_
_entity_poly.entity_id
_entity_poly.type
_entity_poly.pdbx_seq_one_letter_code
_entity_poly.pdbx_strand_id
1 'polypeptide(L)' 'MPMIRFITSYTYDNAQKLQMSKIVQNAMEQFFDTPKNDRFHIFEHFNQGQILVDPDYWVKTARTERFILLYITSGKDS' A
#
# COMPACT_ATOMS: atom_id res chain seq x y z
N MET A 1 10.86 -12.32 -3.24
CA MET A 1 11.04 -10.97 -2.64
C MET A 1 10.02 -9.97 -3.17
N PRO A 2 8.96 -9.64 -2.42
CA PRO A 2 7.95 -8.68 -2.85
C PRO A 2 8.38 -7.23 -2.61
N MET A 3 8.09 -6.36 -3.59
CA MET A 3 8.14 -4.91 -3.45
C MET A 3 6.72 -4.35 -3.37
N ILE A 4 6.48 -3.47 -2.40
CA ILE A 4 5.17 -2.85 -2.17
C ILE A 4 5.28 -1.33 -2.26
N ARG A 5 4.47 -0.74 -3.13
CA ARG A 5 4.31 0.71 -3.24
C ARG A 5 2.99 1.12 -2.60
N PHE A 6 3.06 2.03 -1.64
CA PHE A 6 1.94 2.73 -1.03
C PHE A 6 1.74 4.03 -1.79
N ILE A 7 0.67 4.11 -2.57
CA ILE A 7 0.35 5.29 -3.38
C ILE A 7 -0.81 6.02 -2.69
N THR A 8 -0.60 7.29 -2.34
CA THR A 8 -1.57 8.09 -1.57
C THR A 8 -1.69 9.52 -2.10
N SER A 9 -2.89 10.10 -2.05
CA SER A 9 -3.10 11.55 -2.23
C SER A 9 -3.12 12.31 -0.91
N TYR A 10 -3.33 11.61 0.20
CA TYR A 10 -3.19 12.15 1.55
C TYR A 10 -1.76 12.08 2.06
N THR A 11 -1.34 13.12 2.79
CA THR A 11 -0.02 13.18 3.43
C THR A 11 -0.06 12.50 4.79
N TYR A 12 0.51 11.29 4.85
CA TYR A 12 0.72 10.58 6.11
C TYR A 12 2.06 10.98 6.75
N ASP A 13 2.06 11.11 8.07
CA ASP A 13 3.29 11.34 8.83
C ASP A 13 4.15 10.06 8.93
N ASN A 14 5.37 10.20 9.46
CA ASN A 14 6.32 9.08 9.55
C ASN A 14 5.85 7.97 10.49
N ALA A 15 5.11 8.29 11.55
CA ALA A 15 4.61 7.29 12.49
C ALA A 15 3.51 6.45 11.83
N GLN A 16 2.60 7.11 11.11
CA GLN A 16 1.55 6.47 10.31
C GLN A 16 2.15 5.59 9.22
N LYS A 17 3.12 6.09 8.44
CA LYS A 17 3.84 5.30 7.42
C LYS A 17 4.51 4.06 8.02
N LEU A 18 5.17 4.22 9.17
CA LEU A 18 5.80 3.10 9.86
C LEU A 18 4.77 2.06 10.33
N GLN A 19 3.63 2.51 10.87
CA GLN A 19 2.55 1.62 11.29
C GLN A 19 1.96 0.85 10.10
N MET A 20 1.66 1.54 8.99
CA MET A 20 1.17 0.92 7.75
C MET A 20 2.15 -0.13 7.22
N SER A 21 3.44 0.23 7.16
CA SER A 21 4.51 -0.65 6.72
C SER A 21 4.61 -1.92 7.58
N LYS A 22 4.44 -1.81 8.91
CA LYS A 22 4.41 -2.97 9.82
C LYS A 22 3.19 -3.85 9.59
N ILE A 23 2.00 -3.25 9.45
CA ILE A 23 0.75 -4.00 9.23
C ILE A 23 0.83 -4.80 7.93
N VAL A 24 1.25 -4.16 6.83
CA VAL A 24 1.38 -4.83 5.54
C VAL A 24 2.46 -5.91 5.59
N GLN A 25 3.62 -5.65 6.21
CA GLN A 25 4.66 -6.67 6.34
C GLN A 25 4.14 -7.92 7.08
N ASN A 26 3.46 -7.73 8.21
CA ASN A 26 2.89 -8.85 8.95
C ASN A 26 1.91 -9.65 8.09
N ALA A 27 1.11 -8.99 7.25
CA ALA A 27 0.21 -9.68 6.32
C ALA A 27 0.98 -10.45 5.22
N MET A 28 2.07 -9.88 4.69
CA MET A 28 2.91 -10.57 3.71
C MET A 28 3.59 -11.82 4.31
N GLU A 29 4.10 -11.71 5.53
CA GLU A 29 4.72 -12.82 6.26
C GLU A 29 3.69 -13.92 6.59
N GLN A 30 2.46 -13.53 6.94
CA GLN A 30 1.42 -14.48 7.34
C GLN A 30 0.74 -15.19 6.17
N PHE A 31 0.52 -14.50 5.04
CA PHE A 31 -0.37 -14.98 3.98
C PHE A 31 0.33 -15.20 2.63
N PHE A 32 1.55 -14.72 2.45
CA PHE A 32 2.26 -14.76 1.17
C PHE A 32 3.67 -15.37 1.28
N ASP A 33 3.91 -16.19 2.33
CA ASP A 33 5.18 -16.89 2.61
C ASP A 33 6.43 -15.99 2.48
N THR A 34 6.26 -14.68 2.71
CA THR A 34 7.36 -13.73 2.61
C THR A 34 8.26 -13.90 3.83
N PRO A 35 9.59 -14.05 3.67
CA PRO A 35 10.49 -14.19 4.80
C PRO A 35 10.41 -13.01 5.76
N LYS A 36 10.67 -13.29 7.04
CA LYS A 36 10.70 -12.24 8.06
C LYS A 36 11.73 -11.17 7.70
N ASN A 37 11.31 -9.91 7.78
CA ASN A 37 12.11 -8.73 7.41
C ASN A 37 12.41 -8.57 5.91
N ASP A 38 11.90 -9.43 5.02
CA ASP A 38 11.94 -9.20 3.58
C ASP A 38 10.93 -8.09 3.23
N ARG A 39 11.35 -6.84 3.44
CA ARG A 39 10.47 -5.66 3.46
C ARG A 39 11.00 -4.54 2.56
N PHE A 40 10.51 -4.52 1.34
CA PHE A 40 10.79 -3.47 0.36
C PHE A 40 9.55 -2.59 0.13
N HIS A 41 9.36 -1.60 1.01
CA HIS A 41 8.20 -0.71 1.01
C HIS A 41 8.56 0.71 0.56
N ILE A 42 7.82 1.24 -0.41
CA ILE A 42 8.01 2.60 -0.94
C ILE A 42 6.72 3.39 -0.70
N PHE A 43 6.83 4.60 -0.17
CA PHE A 43 5.70 5.53 -0.04
C PHE A 43 5.79 6.60 -1.11
N GLU A 44 4.79 6.65 -1.98
CA GLU A 44 4.67 7.63 -3.05
C GLU A 44 3.44 8.49 -2.80
N HIS A 45 3.68 9.79 -2.74
CA HIS A 45 2.63 10.77 -2.57
C HIS A 45 2.40 11.50 -3.90
N PHE A 46 1.14 11.60 -4.29
CA PHE A 46 0.71 12.39 -5.44
C PHE A 46 -0.22 13.50 -4.98
N ASN A 47 -0.23 14.61 -5.71
CA ASN A 47 -1.17 15.70 -5.45
C ASN A 47 -2.61 15.24 -5.75
N GLN A 48 -3.59 15.92 -5.13
CA GLN A 48 -5.00 15.70 -5.43
C GLN A 48 -5.29 15.83 -6.93
N GLY A 49 -6.14 14.93 -7.46
CA GLY A 49 -6.48 14.86 -8.88
C GLY A 49 -5.50 14.06 -9.76
N GLN A 50 -4.32 13.68 -9.26
CA GLN A 50 -3.41 12.79 -10.00
C GLN A 50 -3.76 11.31 -9.86
N ILE A 51 -4.46 10.95 -8.78
CA ILE A 51 -5.00 9.60 -8.60
C ILE A 51 -6.48 9.65 -8.96
N LEU A 52 -6.81 9.06 -10.11
CA LEU A 52 -8.18 8.93 -10.59
C LEU A 52 -8.66 7.50 -10.30
N VAL A 53 -9.67 7.38 -9.44
CA VAL A 53 -10.33 6.11 -9.13
C VAL A 53 -11.79 6.25 -9.51
N ASP A 54 -12.35 5.22 -10.11
CA ASP A 54 -13.78 5.16 -10.39
C ASP A 54 -14.57 5.27 -9.06
N PRO A 55 -15.44 6.28 -8.90
CA PRO A 55 -16.21 6.48 -7.67
C PRO A 55 -17.15 5.32 -7.34
N ASP A 56 -17.55 4.53 -8.34
CA ASP A 56 -18.44 3.37 -8.20
C ASP A 56 -17.67 2.05 -8.01
N TYR A 57 -16.34 2.07 -7.98
CA TYR A 57 -15.52 0.87 -7.80
C TYR A 57 -15.63 0.28 -6.39
N TRP A 58 -16.59 -0.64 -6.27
CA TRP A 58 -16.73 -1.62 -5.18
C TRP A 58 -16.90 -0.99 -3.80
N VAL A 59 -17.74 0.06 -3.69
CA VAL A 59 -18.01 0.74 -2.42
C VAL A 59 -19.50 0.95 -2.15
N LYS A 60 -19.89 0.84 -0.87
CA LYS A 60 -21.21 1.28 -0.37
C LYS A 60 -21.22 2.78 -0.04
N THR A 61 -20.05 3.39 0.09
CA THR A 61 -19.83 4.80 0.45
C THR A 61 -18.61 5.32 -0.29
N ALA A 62 -18.66 6.56 -0.79
CA ALA A 62 -17.55 7.16 -1.53
C ALA A 62 -16.22 7.07 -0.75
N ARG A 63 -15.13 6.83 -1.47
CA ARG A 63 -13.78 6.83 -0.88
C ARG A 63 -13.44 8.24 -0.40
N THR A 64 -12.82 8.33 0.77
CA THR A 64 -12.27 9.60 1.27
C THR A 64 -10.90 9.85 0.65
N GLU A 65 -10.42 11.09 0.72
CA GLU A 65 -9.05 11.48 0.34
C GLU A 65 -7.95 10.66 1.02
N ARG A 66 -8.25 9.97 2.13
CA ARG A 66 -7.34 9.08 2.87
C ARG A 66 -7.29 7.66 2.33
N PHE A 67 -7.68 7.43 1.08
CA PHE A 67 -7.54 6.11 0.49
C PHE A 67 -6.07 5.79 0.19
N ILE A 68 -5.74 4.50 0.17
CA ILE A 68 -4.41 3.99 -0.13
C ILE A 68 -4.55 2.98 -1.25
N LEU A 69 -3.70 3.10 -2.28
CA LEU A 69 -3.51 2.07 -3.29
C LEU A 69 -2.23 1.30 -2.97
N LEU A 70 -2.33 -0.02 -2.98
CA LEU A 70 -1.18 -0.92 -2.81
C LEU A 70 -0.87 -1.56 -4.15
N TYR A 71 0.34 -1.32 -4.65
CA TYR A 71 0.88 -2.02 -5.80
C TYR A 71 1.96 -2.99 -5.32
N ILE A 72 1.69 -4.28 -5.48
CA ILE A 72 2.56 -5.37 -5.02
C ILE A 72 3.17 -6.02 -6.26
N THR A 73 4.49 -5.97 -6.38
CA THR A 73 5.24 -6.77 -7.36
C THR A 73 5.90 -7.91 -6.63
N SER A 74 5.63 -9.14 -7.06
CA SER A 74 6.29 -10.33 -6.54
C SER A 74 6.78 -11.18 -7.71
N GLY A 75 8.00 -11.69 -7.61
CA GLY A 75 8.53 -12.70 -8.52
C GLY A 75 8.35 -14.08 -7.92
N LYS A 76 8.10 -15.08 -8.78
CA LYS A 76 8.39 -16.47 -8.42
C LYS A 76 9.90 -16.65 -8.52
N ASP A 77 10.54 -17.09 -7.44
CA ASP A 77 11.89 -17.62 -7.56
C ASP A 77 11.80 -18.82 -8.51
N SER A 78 12.48 -18.70 -9.66
CA SER A 78 12.59 -19.74 -10.68
C SER A 78 13.42 -20.92 -10.18
#